data_AF-A2DTY8-F1
#
_entry.id   AF-A2DTY8-F1
#
_cell.length_a   1.000
_cell.length_b   1.000
_cell.length_c   1.000
_cell.angle_alpha   90.00
_cell.angle_beta   90.00
_cell.angle_gamma   90.00
#
_symmetry.space_group_name_H-M   'P 1'
#
loop_
_entity.id
_entity.type
_entity.pdbx_description
1 polymer ?
#
loop_
_entity_poly.entity_id
_entity_poly.type
_entity_poly.pdbx_seq_one_letter_code
_entity_poly.pdbx_strand_id
1 'polypeptide(L)'
;MGIKREQLWITSKLWNDQHRPEQVEPACRKTLKDLGIDYLDLYLIHWPSQFNAPDKIETEGFFENKTSIVDTWKAMEKLVDLGLTKRVGVSNFTINMLERLKHSDAKLIPYTNQCEFHLYHQQGPLRKYCHEEGIIFTGYSTLGTADSATPDLPVLLKDEELVKVASETGKTVGEVELKFLLTIEPGASLLAKSVTPERIYKNNHLDFELTKDQVERLRRRERAFRYCDPRRFWKGDIYGDGY
;
A
#
# COMPACT_ATOMS: atom_id res chain seq x y z
N MET A 1 6.61 -31.63 7.36
CA MET A 1 7.59 -30.94 6.51
C MET A 1 7.30 -29.44 6.62
N GLY A 2 8.32 -28.61 6.86
CA GLY A 2 8.14 -27.16 7.02
C GLY A 2 8.12 -26.42 5.68
N ILE A 3 7.67 -25.15 5.71
CA ILE A 3 7.74 -24.23 4.56
C ILE A 3 9.16 -23.64 4.49
N LYS A 4 9.78 -23.63 3.31
CA LYS A 4 11.12 -23.05 3.12
C LYS A 4 11.06 -21.52 2.96
N ARG A 5 12.12 -20.80 3.32
CA ARG A 5 12.17 -19.32 3.25
C ARG A 5 11.89 -18.81 1.84
N GLU A 6 12.42 -19.46 0.82
CA GLU A 6 12.27 -19.10 -0.59
C GLU A 6 10.85 -19.31 -1.15
N GLN A 7 9.97 -20.01 -0.41
CA GLN A 7 8.56 -20.17 -0.77
C GLN A 7 7.68 -19.05 -0.22
N LEU A 8 8.24 -18.18 0.63
CA LEU A 8 7.53 -17.07 1.25
C LEU A 8 7.92 -15.76 0.58
N TRP A 9 6.94 -14.89 0.37
CA TRP A 9 7.17 -13.49 0.02
C TRP A 9 7.04 -12.63 1.27
N ILE A 10 8.14 -11.99 1.69
CA ILE A 10 8.16 -11.12 2.88
C ILE A 10 8.47 -9.69 2.46
N THR A 11 7.52 -8.79 2.73
CA THR A 11 7.63 -7.35 2.50
C THR A 11 7.77 -6.60 3.82
N SER A 12 8.70 -5.65 3.89
CA SER A 12 8.76 -4.67 4.99
C SER A 12 8.91 -3.24 4.45
N LYS A 13 9.00 -2.24 5.33
CA LYS A 13 8.99 -0.83 4.96
C LYS A 13 9.97 0.00 5.78
N LEU A 14 10.66 0.92 5.10
CA LEU A 14 11.44 2.01 5.68
C LEU A 14 10.49 3.06 6.26
N TRP A 15 10.60 3.31 7.57
CA TRP A 15 9.79 4.31 8.27
C TRP A 15 10.32 5.73 8.06
N ASN A 16 9.44 6.69 8.33
CA ASN A 16 9.56 8.08 7.92
C ASN A 16 10.73 8.82 8.59
N ASP A 17 11.16 8.39 9.78
CA ASP A 17 12.31 8.98 10.50
C ASP A 17 13.67 8.46 10.00
N GLN A 18 13.67 7.52 9.05
CA GLN A 18 14.87 6.84 8.53
C GLN A 18 15.13 7.14 7.04
N HIS A 19 14.58 8.24 6.51
CA HIS A 19 14.74 8.63 5.10
C HIS A 19 16.16 9.09 4.73
N ARG A 20 16.94 9.58 5.69
CA ARG A 20 18.32 10.03 5.42
C ARG A 20 19.15 8.87 4.86
N PRO A 21 19.92 9.05 3.76
CA PRO A 21 20.60 7.94 3.08
C PRO A 21 21.44 7.03 3.99
N GLU A 22 22.12 7.62 4.98
CA GLU A 22 22.95 6.92 5.96
C GLU A 22 22.15 6.05 6.96
N GLN A 23 20.83 6.24 7.05
CA GLN A 23 19.93 5.51 7.95
C GLN A 23 19.19 4.35 7.27
N VAL A 24 19.09 4.38 5.94
CA VAL A 24 18.31 3.40 5.16
C VAL A 24 18.82 1.96 5.34
N GLU A 25 20.13 1.74 5.20
CA GLU A 25 20.72 0.42 5.40
C GLU A 25 20.62 -0.09 6.85
N PRO A 26 21.01 0.69 7.88
CA PRO A 26 20.81 0.29 9.27
C PRO A 26 19.35 -0.10 9.59
N ALA A 27 18.37 0.65 9.08
CA ALA A 27 16.95 0.35 9.28
C ALA A 27 16.52 -0.98 8.63
N CYS A 28 17.00 -1.26 7.41
CA CYS A 28 16.76 -2.53 6.73
C CYS A 28 17.39 -3.70 7.50
N ARG A 29 18.67 -3.57 7.91
CA ARG A 29 19.36 -4.61 8.70
C ARG A 29 18.68 -4.87 10.04
N LYS A 30 18.18 -3.84 10.70
CA LYS A 30 17.38 -4.00 11.92
C LYS A 30 16.13 -4.82 11.65
N THR A 31 15.37 -4.51 10.59
CA THR A 31 14.20 -5.29 10.18
C THR A 31 14.53 -6.76 9.94
N LEU A 32 15.61 -7.04 9.20
CA LEU A 32 16.08 -8.40 8.92
C LEU A 32 16.40 -9.16 10.20
N LYS A 33 17.12 -8.51 11.13
CA LYS A 33 17.44 -9.06 12.46
C LYS A 33 16.18 -9.36 13.26
N ASP A 34 15.22 -8.43 13.31
CA ASP A 34 13.98 -8.59 14.08
C ASP A 34 13.11 -9.73 13.52
N LEU A 35 13.13 -9.94 12.21
CA LEU A 35 12.43 -11.04 11.53
C LEU A 35 13.20 -12.37 11.55
N GLY A 36 14.49 -12.37 11.89
CA GLY A 36 15.34 -13.55 11.87
C GLY A 36 15.57 -14.14 10.46
N ILE A 37 15.66 -13.27 9.43
CA ILE A 37 15.86 -13.68 8.03
C ILE A 37 17.01 -12.90 7.38
N ASP A 38 17.63 -13.47 6.35
CA ASP A 38 18.80 -12.88 5.70
C ASP A 38 18.46 -11.83 4.62
N TYR A 39 17.25 -11.90 4.05
CA TYR A 39 16.79 -10.98 3.00
C TYR A 39 15.28 -10.75 3.04
N LEU A 40 14.84 -9.61 2.51
CA LEU A 40 13.44 -9.31 2.17
C LEU A 40 13.18 -9.56 0.69
N ASP A 41 11.96 -10.00 0.35
CA ASP A 41 11.56 -10.08 -1.06
C ASP A 41 11.28 -8.68 -1.62
N LEU A 42 10.82 -7.77 -0.76
CA LEU A 42 10.49 -6.39 -1.09
C LEU A 42 10.66 -5.45 0.13
N TYR A 43 11.30 -4.31 -0.08
CA TYR A 43 11.41 -3.25 0.93
C TYR A 43 10.88 -1.93 0.37
N LEU A 44 9.96 -1.28 1.07
CA LEU A 44 9.24 -0.11 0.57
C LEU A 44 9.62 1.16 1.31
N ILE A 45 9.70 2.31 0.63
CA ILE A 45 9.54 3.60 1.31
C ILE A 45 8.08 3.68 1.79
N HIS A 46 7.83 3.78 3.11
CA HIS A 46 6.47 3.67 3.67
C HIS A 46 5.60 4.89 3.33
N TRP A 47 6.14 6.09 3.46
CA TRP A 47 5.48 7.32 3.07
C TRP A 47 6.48 8.26 2.38
N PRO A 48 6.05 9.09 1.43
CA PRO A 48 6.91 10.11 0.81
C PRO A 48 7.10 11.33 1.73
N SER A 49 7.45 11.10 3.00
CA SER A 49 7.56 12.15 4.01
C SER A 49 8.60 11.79 5.06
N GLN A 50 9.56 12.69 5.28
CA GLN A 50 10.62 12.50 6.27
C GLN A 50 10.18 13.11 7.61
N PHE A 51 10.37 12.36 8.70
CA PHE A 51 10.15 12.80 10.07
C PHE A 51 11.48 13.09 10.78
N ASN A 52 11.44 13.99 11.74
CA ASN A 52 12.60 14.32 12.58
C ASN A 52 12.88 13.26 13.68
N ALA A 53 11.88 12.46 14.05
CA ALA A 53 11.94 11.46 15.11
C ALA A 53 10.85 10.39 14.93
N PRO A 54 11.04 9.17 15.48
CA PRO A 54 9.96 8.20 15.57
C PRO A 54 8.87 8.74 16.52
N ASP A 55 7.61 8.74 16.05
CA ASP A 55 6.41 8.85 16.88
C ASP A 55 6.07 10.21 17.55
N LYS A 56 6.70 11.32 17.15
CA LYS A 56 6.38 12.67 17.72
C LYS A 56 5.43 13.52 16.86
N ILE A 57 4.17 13.11 16.75
CA ILE A 57 3.15 13.79 15.94
C ILE A 57 2.84 15.24 16.38
N GLU A 58 3.28 15.67 17.58
CA GLU A 58 2.69 16.83 18.26
C GLU A 58 3.56 18.10 18.32
N THR A 59 4.75 18.13 17.72
CA THR A 59 5.63 19.31 17.81
C THR A 59 5.83 20.01 16.46
N GLU A 60 5.89 21.34 16.48
CA GLU A 60 6.38 22.16 15.38
C GLU A 60 7.71 21.60 14.84
N GLY A 61 7.83 21.45 13.52
CA GLY A 61 9.02 20.86 12.87
C GLY A 61 9.07 19.32 12.83
N PHE A 62 7.95 18.61 13.06
CA PHE A 62 7.86 17.15 12.93
C PHE A 62 8.20 16.65 11.53
N PHE A 63 7.65 17.30 10.51
CA PHE A 63 8.00 17.07 9.11
C PHE A 63 9.32 17.77 8.78
N GLU A 64 10.29 17.00 8.30
CA GLU A 64 11.59 17.49 7.87
C GLU A 64 11.74 17.29 6.37
N ASN A 65 11.84 18.36 5.59
CA ASN A 65 12.00 18.28 4.13
C ASN A 65 13.44 18.56 3.70
N LYS A 66 14.39 17.86 4.32
CA LYS A 66 15.82 18.05 4.03
C LYS A 66 16.39 16.98 3.11
N THR A 67 15.80 15.79 3.11
CA THR A 67 16.19 14.68 2.24
C THR A 67 15.20 14.60 1.10
N SER A 68 15.69 14.64 -0.14
CA SER A 68 14.81 14.41 -1.28
C SER A 68 14.38 12.94 -1.33
N ILE A 69 13.20 12.69 -1.90
CA ILE A 69 12.73 11.32 -2.16
C ILE A 69 13.73 10.55 -3.06
N VAL A 70 14.38 11.26 -3.99
CA VAL A 70 15.40 10.69 -4.88
C VAL A 70 16.62 10.21 -4.10
N ASP A 71 17.09 10.98 -3.11
CA ASP A 71 18.24 10.57 -2.26
C ASP A 71 17.90 9.34 -1.43
N THR A 72 16.68 9.30 -0.87
CA THR A 72 16.17 8.12 -0.15
C THR A 72 16.12 6.92 -1.10
N TRP A 73 15.59 7.11 -2.31
CA TRP A 73 15.47 6.04 -3.32
C TRP A 73 16.82 5.46 -3.73
N LYS A 74 17.82 6.30 -4.00
CA LYS A 74 19.19 5.82 -4.30
C LYS A 74 19.79 4.99 -3.18
N ALA A 75 19.50 5.34 -1.93
CA ALA A 75 19.93 4.53 -0.79
C ALA A 75 19.17 3.20 -0.72
N MET A 76 17.89 3.16 -1.11
CA MET A 76 17.11 1.93 -1.25
C MET A 76 17.68 1.02 -2.35
N GLU A 77 18.07 1.58 -3.51
CA GLU A 77 18.68 0.81 -4.62
C GLU A 77 19.93 0.03 -4.17
N LYS A 78 20.79 0.67 -3.36
CA LYS A 78 21.98 0.01 -2.79
C LYS A 78 21.66 -1.21 -1.94
N LEU A 79 20.48 -1.28 -1.31
CA LEU A 79 20.07 -2.46 -0.54
C LEU A 79 19.90 -3.69 -1.42
N VAL A 80 19.55 -3.50 -2.70
CA VAL A 80 19.47 -4.57 -3.70
C VAL A 80 20.87 -5.07 -4.04
N ASP A 81 21.81 -4.15 -4.29
CA ASP A 81 23.22 -4.48 -4.58
C ASP A 81 23.87 -5.26 -3.42
N LEU A 82 23.52 -4.92 -2.17
CA LEU A 82 23.98 -5.59 -0.96
C LEU A 82 23.26 -6.92 -0.68
N GLY A 83 22.24 -7.27 -1.46
CA GLY A 83 21.45 -8.50 -1.28
C GLY A 83 20.52 -8.52 -0.06
N LEU A 84 20.33 -7.37 0.62
CA LEU A 84 19.46 -7.24 1.80
C LEU A 84 17.98 -7.29 1.44
N THR A 85 17.65 -6.87 0.23
CA THR A 85 16.33 -7.04 -0.36
C THR A 85 16.46 -7.48 -1.82
N LYS A 86 15.54 -8.29 -2.31
CA LYS A 86 15.51 -8.65 -3.74
C LYS A 86 15.00 -7.50 -4.60
N ARG A 87 14.11 -6.67 -4.05
CA ARG A 87 13.41 -5.59 -4.76
C ARG A 87 13.13 -4.43 -3.83
N VAL A 88 12.99 -3.25 -4.42
CA VAL A 88 12.54 -2.05 -3.72
C VAL A 88 11.32 -1.46 -4.38
N GLY A 89 10.48 -0.80 -3.59
CA GLY A 89 9.27 -0.15 -4.08
C GLY A 89 8.88 1.02 -3.18
N VAL A 90 7.71 1.58 -3.44
CA VAL A 90 7.20 2.73 -2.72
C VAL A 90 5.79 2.45 -2.20
N SER A 91 5.34 3.30 -1.28
CA SER A 91 4.00 3.24 -0.71
C SER A 91 3.48 4.67 -0.54
N ASN A 92 2.21 4.89 -0.87
CA ASN A 92 1.54 6.20 -0.77
C ASN A 92 2.09 7.27 -1.73
N PHE A 93 2.72 6.89 -2.84
CA PHE A 93 3.26 7.85 -3.81
C PHE A 93 2.18 8.30 -4.80
N THR A 94 2.15 9.60 -5.08
CA THR A 94 1.34 10.18 -6.15
C THR A 94 2.02 10.02 -7.51
N ILE A 95 1.28 10.25 -8.60
CA ILE A 95 1.85 10.23 -9.97
C ILE A 95 3.03 11.21 -10.07
N ASN A 96 2.91 12.42 -9.52
CA ASN A 96 3.96 13.42 -9.57
C ASN A 96 5.24 12.97 -8.85
N MET A 97 5.13 12.23 -7.74
CA MET A 97 6.28 11.69 -7.03
C MET A 97 6.95 10.55 -7.81
N LEU A 98 6.17 9.71 -8.48
CA LEU A 98 6.69 8.66 -9.36
C LEU A 98 7.39 9.26 -10.58
N GLU A 99 6.82 10.29 -11.20
CA GLU A 99 7.43 11.03 -12.31
C GLU A 99 8.76 11.69 -11.90
N ARG A 100 8.87 12.23 -10.68
CA ARG A 100 10.14 12.76 -10.15
C ARG A 100 11.21 11.68 -10.03
N LEU A 101 10.86 10.49 -9.57
CA LEU A 101 11.79 9.36 -9.53
C LEU A 101 12.21 8.96 -10.94
N LYS A 102 11.24 8.81 -11.85
CA LYS A 102 11.46 8.44 -13.25
C LYS A 102 12.38 9.42 -14.00
N HIS A 103 12.25 10.71 -13.73
CA HIS A 103 13.06 11.77 -14.36
C HIS A 103 14.34 12.13 -13.58
N SER A 104 14.64 11.40 -12.51
CA SER A 104 15.92 11.52 -11.81
C SER A 104 16.99 10.61 -12.43
N ASP A 105 18.15 10.54 -11.80
CA ASP A 105 19.22 9.58 -12.10
C ASP A 105 19.07 8.24 -11.32
N ALA A 106 17.86 7.94 -10.84
CA ALA A 106 17.49 6.62 -10.33
C ALA A 106 17.68 5.55 -11.43
N LYS A 107 18.11 4.36 -11.02
CA LYS A 107 18.40 3.23 -11.91
C LYS A 107 17.29 2.21 -11.94
N LEU A 108 16.59 2.04 -10.83
CA LEU A 108 15.53 1.06 -10.64
C LEU A 108 14.17 1.75 -10.70
N ILE A 109 13.27 1.20 -11.51
CA ILE A 109 11.84 1.51 -11.45
C ILE A 109 11.27 0.86 -10.18
N PRO A 110 10.44 1.55 -9.38
CA PRO A 110 9.80 0.94 -8.22
C PRO A 110 9.05 -0.34 -8.60
N TYR A 111 9.35 -1.44 -7.93
CA TYR A 111 8.69 -2.72 -8.22
C TYR A 111 7.18 -2.66 -7.96
N THR A 112 6.78 -1.90 -6.94
CA THR A 112 5.37 -1.65 -6.64
C THR A 112 5.16 -0.24 -6.10
N ASN A 113 3.94 0.26 -6.26
CA ASN A 113 3.39 1.32 -5.44
C ASN A 113 2.25 0.73 -4.58
N GLN A 114 2.46 0.68 -3.27
CA GLN A 114 1.47 0.19 -2.30
C GLN A 114 0.58 1.34 -1.83
N CYS A 115 -0.70 1.34 -2.20
CA CYS A 115 -1.62 2.43 -1.86
C CYS A 115 -2.97 1.92 -1.32
N GLU A 116 -3.70 2.82 -0.65
CA GLU A 116 -5.07 2.55 -0.19
C GLU A 116 -5.97 2.22 -1.38
N PHE A 117 -6.65 1.08 -1.36
CA PHE A 117 -7.43 0.65 -2.52
C PHE A 117 -8.64 -0.16 -2.09
N HIS A 118 -9.82 0.41 -2.28
CA HIS A 118 -11.09 -0.17 -1.87
C HIS A 118 -12.27 0.51 -2.59
N LEU A 119 -13.51 0.07 -2.36
CA LEU A 119 -14.74 0.55 -3.00
C LEU A 119 -14.85 2.07 -3.11
N TYR A 120 -14.57 2.76 -2.00
CA TYR A 120 -14.67 4.23 -1.90
C TYR A 120 -13.44 4.99 -2.37
N HIS A 121 -12.37 4.29 -2.78
CA HIS A 121 -11.09 4.85 -3.21
C HIS A 121 -10.38 3.90 -4.19
N GLN A 122 -10.79 3.94 -5.44
CA GLN A 122 -10.41 3.02 -6.51
C GLN A 122 -9.21 3.52 -7.32
N GLN A 123 -8.84 4.79 -7.21
CA GLN A 123 -7.58 5.36 -7.75
C GLN A 123 -7.31 5.10 -9.24
N GLY A 124 -8.34 5.20 -10.09
CA GLY A 124 -8.26 4.90 -11.53
C GLY A 124 -7.04 5.50 -12.25
N PRO A 125 -6.78 6.82 -12.15
CA PRO A 125 -5.63 7.44 -12.80
C PRO A 125 -4.27 6.89 -12.32
N LEU A 126 -4.09 6.68 -11.00
CA LEU A 126 -2.84 6.17 -10.45
C LEU A 126 -2.59 4.71 -10.85
N ARG A 127 -3.62 3.87 -10.84
CA ARG A 127 -3.52 2.48 -11.30
C ARG A 127 -3.13 2.39 -12.77
N LYS A 128 -3.79 3.18 -13.62
CA LYS A 128 -3.46 3.28 -15.05
C LYS A 128 -2.00 3.68 -15.25
N TYR A 129 -1.54 4.71 -14.54
CA TYR A 129 -0.14 5.15 -14.60
C TYR A 129 0.82 4.04 -14.16
N CYS A 130 0.57 3.38 -13.03
CA CYS A 130 1.42 2.28 -12.55
C CYS A 130 1.51 1.16 -13.60
N HIS A 131 0.39 0.80 -14.23
CA HIS A 131 0.38 -0.19 -15.31
C HIS A 131 1.23 0.24 -16.52
N GLU A 132 1.07 1.48 -16.98
CA GLU A 132 1.82 2.02 -18.13
C GLU A 132 3.34 2.08 -17.87
N GLU A 133 3.75 2.29 -16.61
CA GLU A 133 5.16 2.34 -16.20
C GLU A 133 5.74 0.98 -15.77
N GLY A 134 4.96 -0.10 -15.81
CA GLY A 134 5.40 -1.42 -15.36
C GLY A 134 5.57 -1.56 -13.85
N ILE A 135 4.89 -0.72 -13.07
CA ILE A 135 4.86 -0.73 -11.60
C ILE A 135 3.67 -1.56 -11.14
N ILE A 136 3.90 -2.59 -10.31
CA ILE A 136 2.79 -3.39 -9.76
C ILE A 136 2.00 -2.53 -8.77
N PHE A 137 0.68 -2.51 -8.90
CA PHE A 137 -0.16 -1.83 -7.91
C PHE A 137 -0.49 -2.78 -6.75
N THR A 138 -0.15 -2.39 -5.52
CA THR A 138 -0.50 -3.17 -4.32
C THR A 138 -1.55 -2.44 -3.49
N GLY A 139 -2.72 -3.03 -3.30
CA GLY A 139 -3.79 -2.46 -2.50
C GLY A 139 -3.64 -2.78 -1.01
N TYR A 140 -3.65 -1.76 -0.14
CA TYR A 140 -3.84 -1.93 1.31
C TYR A 140 -5.20 -1.36 1.75
N SER A 141 -5.63 -1.71 2.98
CA SER A 141 -6.94 -1.31 3.52
C SER A 141 -8.10 -1.73 2.61
N THR A 142 -7.96 -2.87 1.93
CA THR A 142 -8.88 -3.36 0.91
C THR A 142 -10.28 -3.66 1.44
N LEU A 143 -10.44 -3.78 2.75
CA LEU A 143 -11.73 -3.96 3.43
C LEU A 143 -12.16 -2.71 4.21
N GLY A 144 -11.65 -1.53 3.85
CA GLY A 144 -12.03 -0.22 4.40
C GLY A 144 -11.71 -0.03 5.88
N THR A 145 -10.61 -0.61 6.38
CA THR A 145 -10.17 -0.51 7.78
C THR A 145 -11.26 -0.88 8.80
N ALA A 146 -12.14 -1.84 8.50
CA ALA A 146 -13.32 -2.15 9.31
C ALA A 146 -13.02 -2.39 10.81
N ASP A 147 -11.86 -2.95 11.14
CA ASP A 147 -11.41 -3.19 12.53
C ASP A 147 -11.02 -1.90 13.29
N SER A 148 -10.86 -0.78 12.58
CA SER A 148 -10.43 0.54 13.11
C SER A 148 -11.41 1.65 12.75
N ALA A 149 -12.65 1.29 12.39
CA ALA A 149 -13.70 2.24 12.08
C ALA A 149 -13.96 3.15 13.30
N THR A 150 -13.62 4.42 13.18
CA THR A 150 -14.05 5.44 14.14
C THR A 150 -15.54 5.72 13.91
N PRO A 151 -16.32 6.08 14.95
CA PRO A 151 -17.77 6.24 14.85
C PRO A 151 -18.24 7.16 13.72
N ASP A 152 -17.42 8.16 13.37
CA ASP A 152 -17.76 9.20 12.39
C ASP A 152 -17.41 8.83 10.94
N LEU A 153 -16.75 7.69 10.72
CA LEU A 153 -16.34 7.27 9.38
C LEU A 153 -17.27 6.19 8.82
N PRO A 154 -17.52 6.19 7.49
CA PRO A 154 -18.32 5.16 6.87
C PRO A 154 -17.71 3.77 7.06
N VAL A 155 -18.55 2.76 7.31
CA VAL A 155 -18.10 1.37 7.36
C VAL A 155 -18.28 0.74 5.98
N LEU A 156 -17.18 0.49 5.26
CA LEU A 156 -17.22 -0.03 3.88
C LEU A 156 -18.01 -1.33 3.77
N LEU A 157 -17.85 -2.25 4.72
CA LEU A 157 -18.56 -3.53 4.74
C LEU A 157 -20.06 -3.41 5.07
N LYS A 158 -20.58 -2.18 5.24
CA LYS A 158 -22.01 -1.88 5.38
C LYS A 158 -22.54 -1.04 4.20
N ASP A 159 -21.74 -0.84 3.15
CA ASP A 159 -22.22 -0.15 1.94
C ASP A 159 -23.42 -0.90 1.36
N GLU A 160 -24.53 -0.19 1.15
CA GLU A 160 -25.79 -0.80 0.70
C GLU A 160 -25.63 -1.54 -0.63
N GLU A 161 -24.82 -1.01 -1.55
CA GLU A 161 -24.66 -1.61 -2.86
C GLU A 161 -23.75 -2.84 -2.81
N LEU A 162 -22.67 -2.76 -2.03
CA LEU A 162 -21.81 -3.92 -1.77
C LEU A 162 -22.56 -5.06 -1.09
N VAL A 163 -23.44 -4.74 -0.13
CA VAL A 163 -24.31 -5.74 0.54
C VAL A 163 -25.31 -6.37 -0.44
N LYS A 164 -25.91 -5.58 -1.33
CA LYS A 164 -26.81 -6.13 -2.37
C LYS A 164 -26.09 -7.08 -3.31
N VAL A 165 -24.91 -6.70 -3.81
CA VAL A 165 -24.12 -7.58 -4.69
C VAL A 165 -23.65 -8.84 -3.96
N ALA A 166 -23.30 -8.73 -2.67
CA ALA A 166 -23.01 -9.91 -1.84
C ALA A 166 -24.20 -10.87 -1.74
N SER A 167 -25.41 -10.34 -1.54
CA SER A 167 -26.65 -11.14 -1.54
C SER A 167 -26.90 -11.82 -2.88
N GLU A 168 -26.75 -11.09 -4.00
CA GLU A 168 -26.95 -11.61 -5.36
C GLU A 168 -25.95 -12.73 -5.73
N THR A 169 -24.72 -12.65 -5.22
CA THR A 169 -23.65 -13.62 -5.49
C THR A 169 -23.64 -14.80 -4.52
N GLY A 170 -24.36 -14.70 -3.40
CA GLY A 170 -24.29 -15.66 -2.29
C GLY A 170 -22.91 -15.67 -1.58
N LYS A 171 -22.12 -14.61 -1.75
CA LYS A 171 -20.78 -14.45 -1.14
C LYS A 171 -20.84 -13.47 0.02
N THR A 172 -19.80 -13.45 0.86
CA THR A 172 -19.68 -12.41 1.89
C THR A 172 -19.34 -11.06 1.28
N VAL A 173 -19.68 -9.99 1.99
CA VAL A 173 -19.38 -8.61 1.60
C VAL A 173 -17.87 -8.40 1.37
N GLY A 174 -17.02 -9.03 2.19
CA GLY A 174 -15.57 -8.96 2.04
C GLY A 174 -15.05 -9.70 0.81
N GLU A 175 -15.62 -10.86 0.47
CA GLU A 175 -15.27 -11.58 -0.76
C GLU A 175 -15.63 -10.76 -2.00
N VAL A 176 -16.82 -10.15 -2.03
CA VAL A 176 -17.25 -9.29 -3.15
C VAL A 176 -16.35 -8.08 -3.28
N GLU A 177 -15.97 -7.43 -2.17
CA GLU A 177 -15.05 -6.30 -2.19
C GLU A 177 -13.70 -6.68 -2.81
N LEU A 178 -13.06 -7.75 -2.31
CA LEU A 178 -11.78 -8.19 -2.84
C LEU A 178 -11.87 -8.62 -4.30
N LYS A 179 -12.94 -9.34 -4.67
CA LYS A 179 -13.15 -9.74 -6.07
C LYS A 179 -13.38 -8.54 -6.97
N PHE A 180 -14.12 -7.53 -6.52
CA PHE A 180 -14.32 -6.28 -7.25
C PHE A 180 -12.99 -5.59 -7.53
N LEU A 181 -12.13 -5.45 -6.52
CA LEU A 181 -10.81 -4.85 -6.65
C LEU A 181 -9.92 -5.61 -7.64
N LEU A 182 -9.89 -6.95 -7.56
CA LEU A 182 -9.19 -7.80 -8.55
C LEU A 182 -9.81 -7.70 -9.94
N THR A 183 -11.10 -7.45 -10.06
CA THR A 183 -11.78 -7.33 -11.36
C THR A 183 -11.43 -6.02 -12.06
N ILE A 184 -11.32 -4.93 -11.30
CA ILE A 184 -10.94 -3.61 -11.87
C ILE A 184 -9.42 -3.41 -11.99
N GLU A 185 -8.62 -4.26 -11.34
CA GLU A 185 -7.15 -4.30 -11.42
C GLU A 185 -6.63 -5.75 -11.33
N PRO A 186 -6.71 -6.55 -12.42
CA PRO A 186 -6.34 -7.98 -12.39
C PRO A 186 -4.87 -8.27 -12.05
N GLY A 187 -3.97 -7.30 -12.24
CA GLY A 187 -2.56 -7.41 -11.89
C GLY A 187 -2.21 -6.98 -10.47
N ALA A 188 -3.19 -6.56 -9.66
CA ALA A 188 -2.92 -6.08 -8.32
C ALA A 188 -2.63 -7.20 -7.31
N SER A 189 -1.76 -6.89 -6.36
CA SER A 189 -1.65 -7.65 -5.10
C SER A 189 -2.54 -6.98 -4.05
N LEU A 190 -3.44 -7.72 -3.40
CA LEU A 190 -4.34 -7.18 -2.37
C LEU A 190 -3.95 -7.65 -0.98
N LEU A 191 -3.79 -6.72 -0.05
CA LEU A 191 -3.48 -7.01 1.36
C LEU A 191 -4.75 -6.97 2.21
N ALA A 192 -5.36 -8.14 2.42
CA ALA A 192 -6.55 -8.31 3.24
C ALA A 192 -6.19 -8.83 4.65
N LYS A 193 -5.97 -7.91 5.61
CA LYS A 193 -5.65 -8.26 7.00
C LYS A 193 -6.81 -9.02 7.64
N SER A 194 -6.48 -10.12 8.32
CA SER A 194 -7.37 -10.79 9.26
C SER A 194 -6.57 -11.55 10.31
N VAL A 195 -7.12 -11.67 11.51
CA VAL A 195 -6.60 -12.56 12.57
C VAL A 195 -7.54 -13.76 12.80
N THR A 196 -8.65 -13.83 12.07
CA THR A 196 -9.64 -14.91 12.15
C THR A 196 -9.35 -15.94 11.06
N PRO A 197 -9.03 -17.20 11.40
CA PRO A 197 -8.63 -18.23 10.42
C PRO A 197 -9.60 -18.41 9.26
N GLU A 198 -10.91 -18.44 9.54
CA GLU A 198 -11.93 -18.59 8.50
C GLU A 198 -11.92 -17.44 7.48
N ARG A 199 -11.73 -16.20 7.95
CA ARG A 199 -11.64 -15.02 7.08
C ARG A 199 -10.34 -15.03 6.28
N ILE A 200 -9.23 -15.47 6.87
CA ILE A 200 -7.96 -15.65 6.15
C ILE A 200 -8.16 -16.64 5.00
N TYR A 201 -8.80 -17.77 5.25
CA TYR A 201 -9.11 -18.75 4.21
C TYR A 201 -9.98 -18.14 3.11
N LYS A 202 -11.15 -17.58 3.45
CA LYS A 202 -12.08 -17.00 2.46
C LYS A 202 -11.47 -15.88 1.62
N ASN A 203 -10.70 -14.98 2.23
CA ASN A 203 -10.04 -13.88 1.53
C ASN A 203 -9.02 -14.36 0.46
N ASN A 204 -8.54 -15.60 0.55
CA ASN A 204 -7.61 -16.21 -0.41
C ASN A 204 -8.29 -17.14 -1.43
N HIS A 205 -9.61 -17.38 -1.32
CA HIS A 205 -10.36 -18.30 -2.20
C HIS A 205 -11.52 -17.57 -2.87
N LEU A 206 -11.21 -16.72 -3.84
CA LEU A 206 -12.16 -15.85 -4.54
C LEU A 206 -12.59 -16.46 -5.89
N ASP A 207 -12.97 -17.74 -5.87
CA ASP A 207 -13.33 -18.54 -7.05
C ASP A 207 -14.76 -18.25 -7.54
N PHE A 208 -15.00 -17.02 -7.97
CA PHE A 208 -16.25 -16.57 -8.60
C PHE A 208 -16.00 -15.33 -9.45
N GLU A 209 -16.95 -14.95 -10.29
CA GLU A 209 -16.88 -13.74 -11.11
C GLU A 209 -18.04 -12.80 -10.78
N LEU A 210 -17.78 -11.49 -10.89
CA LEU A 210 -18.83 -10.47 -10.86
C LEU A 210 -19.30 -10.21 -12.28
N THR A 211 -20.60 -10.01 -12.46
CA THR A 211 -21.15 -9.60 -13.75
C THR A 211 -20.72 -8.17 -14.09
N LYS A 212 -20.77 -7.80 -15.38
CA LYS A 212 -20.48 -6.42 -15.81
C LYS A 212 -21.36 -5.38 -15.11
N ASP A 213 -22.64 -5.70 -14.90
CA ASP A 213 -23.57 -4.84 -14.18
C ASP A 213 -23.16 -4.63 -12.71
N GLN A 214 -22.84 -5.72 -12.01
CA GLN A 214 -22.38 -5.66 -10.62
C GLN A 214 -21.10 -4.84 -10.48
N VAL A 215 -20.11 -5.06 -11.38
CA VAL A 215 -18.87 -4.27 -11.38
C VAL A 215 -19.16 -2.79 -11.60
N GLU A 216 -20.05 -2.45 -12.53
CA GLU A 216 -20.41 -1.05 -12.82
C GLU A 216 -21.15 -0.38 -11.66
N ARG A 217 -22.06 -1.10 -10.99
CA ARG A 217 -22.73 -0.63 -9.76
C ARG A 217 -21.74 -0.32 -8.65
N LEU A 218 -20.75 -1.19 -8.45
CA LEU A 218 -19.68 -0.99 -7.47
C LEU A 218 -18.71 0.14 -7.86
N ARG A 219 -18.38 0.29 -9.16
CA ARG A 219 -17.56 1.42 -9.65
C ARG A 219 -18.15 2.77 -9.25
N ARG A 220 -19.47 2.92 -9.35
CA ARG A 220 -20.19 4.17 -8.99
C ARG A 220 -20.16 4.51 -7.49
N ARG A 221 -19.62 3.64 -6.64
CA ARG A 221 -19.44 3.90 -5.21
C ARG A 221 -18.13 4.66 -4.90
N GLU A 222 -17.28 4.90 -5.90
CA GLU A 222 -16.12 5.78 -5.77
C GLU A 222 -16.54 7.16 -5.24
N ARG A 223 -15.80 7.66 -4.25
CA ARG A 223 -16.06 8.97 -3.64
C ARG A 223 -14.79 9.66 -3.12
N ALA A 224 -13.62 9.21 -3.60
CA ALA A 224 -12.30 9.67 -3.22
C ALA A 224 -12.07 9.67 -1.69
N PHE A 225 -12.71 8.75 -0.97
CA PHE A 225 -12.68 8.73 0.48
C PHE A 225 -11.49 7.92 0.99
N ARG A 226 -10.58 8.56 1.70
CA ARG A 226 -9.42 7.91 2.34
C ARG A 226 -9.70 7.63 3.81
N TYR A 227 -9.51 6.39 4.25
CA TYR A 227 -9.35 6.07 5.67
C TYR A 227 -7.95 6.46 6.13
N CYS A 228 -6.94 6.20 5.30
CA CYS A 228 -5.54 6.51 5.58
C CYS A 228 -5.15 7.89 5.03
N ASP A 229 -5.73 8.93 5.62
CA ASP A 229 -5.45 10.33 5.30
C ASP A 229 -4.50 11.00 6.32
N PRO A 230 -3.23 11.29 5.94
CA PRO A 230 -2.24 11.88 6.84
C PRO A 230 -2.62 13.27 7.37
N ARG A 231 -3.56 13.96 6.72
CA ARG A 231 -4.11 15.22 7.24
C ARG A 231 -4.91 15.01 8.53
N ARG A 232 -5.50 13.82 8.72
CA ARG A 232 -6.26 13.47 9.93
C ARG A 232 -5.38 13.08 11.10
N PHE A 233 -4.34 12.28 10.85
CA PHE A 233 -3.50 11.72 11.93
C PHE A 233 -2.18 12.46 12.16
N TRP A 234 -1.60 13.10 11.13
CA TRP A 234 -0.35 13.87 11.27
C TRP A 234 -0.51 15.37 11.03
N LYS A 235 -1.72 15.84 10.68
CA LYS A 235 -1.99 17.25 10.31
C LYS A 235 -1.07 17.76 9.19
N GLY A 236 -0.55 16.87 8.35
CA GLY A 236 0.30 17.20 7.22
C GLY A 236 -0.31 16.75 5.90
N ASP A 237 -0.15 17.57 4.87
CA ASP A 237 -0.55 17.21 3.51
C ASP A 237 0.60 16.53 2.77
N ILE A 238 0.68 15.20 2.89
CA ILE A 238 1.68 14.39 2.19
C ILE A 238 1.30 14.20 0.72
N TYR A 239 0.01 14.32 0.38
CA TYR A 239 -0.48 14.08 -0.99
C TYR A 239 -0.55 15.34 -1.83
N GLY A 240 -0.49 16.52 -1.20
CA GLY A 240 -0.41 17.81 -1.90
C GLY A 240 0.88 17.89 -2.72
N ASP A 241 0.77 18.42 -3.94
CA ASP A 241 1.89 18.58 -4.88
C ASP A 241 2.93 19.65 -4.46
N GLY A 242 3.04 19.93 -3.15
CA GLY A 242 3.79 21.03 -2.53
C GLY A 242 5.05 20.63 -1.75
N TYR A 243 5.65 19.48 -2.06
CA TYR A 243 7.06 19.19 -1.78
C TYR A 243 7.83 19.08 -3.08
#